data_AF-A0A3B9LZZ2-F1
#
_entry.id   AF-A0A3B9LZZ2-F1
#
_cell.length_a   1.000
_cell.length_b   1.000
_cell.length_c   1.000
_cell.angle_alpha   90.00
_cell.angle_beta   90.00
_cell.angle_gamma   90.00
#
_symmetry.space_group_name_H-M   'P 1'
#
loop_
_entity.id
_entity.type
_entity.pdbx_description
1 polymer ?
#
loop_
_entity_poly.entity_id
_entity_poly.type
_entity_poly.pdbx_seq_one_letter_code
_entity_poly.pdbx_strand_id
1 'polypeptide(L)'
;GRPAESEACFIRNPFAVGREERLYCTGDWVTLDEKGNFLFVGRKDHMIKTRGYRVELGEIEAVMVAHPAVDEAVALAIPDEAIGNTIRAIVTISNSSSLTSTELKRHCAEKLLPYMVPEQVEFRDTLPRTGNGKIDRQRLLRETITPAA
;
A
#
# COMPACT_ATOMS: atom_id res chain seq x y z
N GLY A 1 6.67 14.65 19.99
CA GLY A 1 5.64 14.84 18.94
C GLY A 1 6.28 14.69 17.58
N ARG A 2 5.49 14.40 16.53
CA ARG A 2 5.96 14.24 15.15
C ARG A 2 5.39 15.37 14.26
N PRO A 3 6.02 16.56 14.24
CA PRO A 3 5.41 17.76 13.67
C PRO A 3 5.23 17.69 12.14
N ALA A 4 6.15 17.04 11.42
CA ALA A 4 6.04 16.88 9.96
C ALA A 4 4.82 16.04 9.55
N GLU A 5 4.50 14.99 10.30
CA GLU A 5 3.30 14.17 10.07
C GLU A 5 2.02 14.96 10.37
N SER A 6 2.04 15.78 11.42
CA SER A 6 0.91 16.68 11.73
C SER A 6 0.68 17.73 10.65
N GLU A 7 1.72 18.36 10.10
CA GLU A 7 1.57 19.33 9.00
C GLU A 7 1.07 18.68 7.70
N ALA A 8 1.48 17.44 7.42
CA ALA A 8 1.02 16.70 6.26
C ALA A 8 -0.48 16.35 6.33
N CYS A 9 -1.01 16.09 7.54
CA CYS A 9 -2.40 15.69 7.73
C CYS A 9 -3.34 16.85 8.08
N PHE A 10 -2.86 17.94 8.68
CA PHE A 10 -3.66 19.11 9.06
C PHE A 10 -3.32 20.33 8.18
N ILE A 11 -4.01 20.42 7.03
CA ILE A 11 -3.79 21.45 6.02
C ILE A 11 -4.58 22.72 6.31
N ARG A 12 -4.18 23.85 5.72
CA ARG A 12 -4.95 25.10 5.77
C ARG A 12 -6.33 24.89 5.16
N ASN A 13 -7.40 25.33 5.84
CA ASN A 13 -8.75 25.32 5.28
C ASN A 13 -8.93 26.49 4.28
N PRO A 14 -9.02 26.25 2.95
CA PRO A 14 -9.21 27.33 1.98
C PRO A 14 -10.62 27.91 2.01
N PHE A 15 -11.56 27.25 2.67
CA PHE A 15 -12.97 27.67 2.78
C PHE A 15 -13.26 28.47 4.06
N ALA A 16 -12.30 28.56 4.97
CA ALA A 16 -12.48 29.32 6.20
C ALA A 16 -12.43 30.82 5.93
N VAL A 17 -13.42 31.56 6.42
CA VAL A 17 -13.46 33.03 6.36
C VAL A 17 -13.35 33.58 7.78
N GLY A 18 -12.31 34.39 8.04
CA GLY A 18 -12.15 35.11 9.31
C GLY A 18 -11.70 34.28 10.52
N ARG A 19 -11.36 32.99 10.34
CA ARG A 19 -10.81 32.12 11.39
C ARG A 19 -9.68 31.25 10.83
N GLU A 20 -8.67 30.98 11.65
CA GLU A 20 -7.65 29.99 11.33
C GLU A 20 -8.16 28.57 11.63
N GLU A 21 -8.80 27.97 10.64
CA GLU A 21 -9.22 26.57 10.70
C GLU A 21 -8.29 25.69 9.84
N ARG A 22 -8.13 24.44 10.24
CA ARG A 22 -7.41 23.42 9.49
C ARG A 22 -8.34 22.27 9.11
N LEU A 23 -8.12 21.69 7.94
CA LEU A 23 -8.80 20.48 7.50
C LEU A 23 -7.91 19.27 7.80
N TYR A 24 -8.51 18.16 8.23
CA TYR A 24 -7.82 16.89 8.39
C TYR A 24 -7.94 16.06 7.11
N CYS A 25 -6.82 15.77 6.46
CA CYS A 25 -6.76 14.87 5.33
C CYS A 25 -6.91 13.43 5.81
N THR A 26 -8.15 12.91 5.80
CA THR A 26 -8.44 11.55 6.28
C THR A 26 -7.75 10.46 5.48
N GLY A 27 -7.36 10.74 4.24
CA GLY A 27 -6.80 9.77 3.30
C GLY A 27 -7.86 8.94 2.58
N ASP A 28 -9.15 9.13 2.87
CA ASP A 28 -10.24 8.42 2.21
C ASP A 28 -10.58 9.06 0.85
N TRP A 29 -10.80 8.23 -0.15
CA TRP A 29 -11.46 8.59 -1.39
C TRP A 29 -12.95 8.31 -1.27
N VAL A 30 -13.74 9.34 -1.55
CA VAL A 30 -15.19 9.29 -1.53
C VAL A 30 -15.72 9.89 -2.83
N THR A 31 -16.90 9.42 -3.24
CA THR A 31 -17.72 10.07 -4.28
C THR A 31 -19.08 10.41 -3.69
N LEU A 32 -19.88 11.23 -4.37
CA LEU A 32 -21.27 11.46 -4.00
C LEU A 32 -22.18 10.55 -4.84
N ASP A 33 -23.26 10.04 -4.24
CA ASP A 33 -24.37 9.47 -4.98
C ASP A 33 -25.30 10.56 -5.54
N GLU A 34 -26.31 10.17 -6.32
CA GLU A 34 -27.29 11.11 -6.90
C GLU A 34 -28.10 11.88 -5.84
N LYS A 35 -28.10 11.41 -4.59
CA LYS A 35 -28.81 12.03 -3.46
C LYS A 35 -27.87 12.87 -2.59
N GLY A 36 -26.58 12.99 -2.94
CA GLY A 36 -25.59 13.75 -2.19
C GLY A 36 -25.01 13.04 -0.96
N ASN A 37 -25.17 11.72 -0.85
CA ASN A 37 -24.51 10.94 0.20
C ASN A 37 -23.07 10.60 -0.21
N PHE A 38 -22.16 10.63 0.76
CA PHE A 38 -20.80 10.14 0.53
C PHE A 38 -20.76 8.62 0.42
N LEU A 39 -20.33 8.13 -0.74
CA LEU A 39 -19.98 6.74 -0.98
C LEU A 39 -18.47 6.57 -0.82
N PHE A 40 -18.06 5.62 0.01
CA PHE A 40 -16.66 5.27 0.18
C PHE A 40 -16.14 4.51 -1.04
N VAL A 41 -15.02 4.97 -1.60
CA VAL A 41 -14.37 4.39 -2.80
C VAL A 41 -13.10 3.65 -2.42
N GLY A 42 -12.35 4.14 -1.43
CA GLY A 42 -11.10 3.51 -0.98
C GLY A 42 -10.23 4.45 -0.16
N ARG A 43 -8.96 4.09 0.06
CA ARG A 43 -7.97 4.97 0.70
C ARG A 43 -6.80 5.27 -0.23
N LYS A 44 -6.27 6.49 -0.14
CA LYS A 44 -5.08 6.95 -0.85
C LYS A 44 -3.79 6.31 -0.33
N ASP A 45 -3.77 5.89 0.94
CA ASP A 45 -2.57 5.39 1.66
C ASP A 45 -2.48 3.86 1.74
N HIS A 46 -3.31 3.12 1.00
CA HIS A 46 -3.29 1.64 0.94
C HIS A 46 -3.24 0.93 2.30
N MET A 47 -3.85 1.52 3.33
CA MET A 47 -3.82 0.97 4.67
C MET A 47 -4.84 -0.16 4.85
N ILE A 48 -4.40 -1.26 5.46
CA ILE A 48 -5.19 -2.49 5.61
C ILE A 48 -5.28 -2.92 7.08
N LYS A 49 -6.14 -3.90 7.35
CA LYS A 49 -6.15 -4.63 8.61
C LYS A 49 -5.68 -6.06 8.39
N THR A 50 -4.69 -6.50 9.15
CA THR A 50 -4.22 -7.90 9.19
C THR A 50 -3.99 -8.32 10.63
N ARG A 51 -4.52 -9.47 11.05
CA ARG A 51 -4.34 -10.04 12.40
C ARG A 51 -4.66 -9.06 13.53
N GLY A 52 -5.65 -8.18 13.33
CA GLY A 52 -6.02 -7.13 14.27
C GLY A 52 -5.16 -5.87 14.25
N TYR A 53 -4.07 -5.83 13.47
CA TYR A 53 -3.19 -4.68 13.31
C TYR A 53 -3.58 -3.83 12.09
N ARG A 54 -3.38 -2.52 12.21
CA ARG A 54 -3.51 -1.57 11.11
C ARG A 54 -2.13 -1.38 10.49
N VAL A 55 -2.01 -1.66 9.20
CA VAL A 55 -0.72 -1.70 8.49
C VAL A 55 -0.79 -0.85 7.23
N GLU A 56 0.21 -0.02 7.01
CA GLU A 56 0.37 0.75 5.78
C GLU A 56 1.22 -0.05 4.78
N LEU A 57 0.62 -0.43 3.65
CA LEU A 57 1.34 -1.22 2.63
C LEU A 57 2.54 -0.48 2.04
N GLY A 58 2.49 0.87 2.01
CA GLY A 58 3.60 1.70 1.55
C GLY A 58 4.86 1.58 2.41
N GLU A 59 4.73 1.30 3.72
CA GLU A 59 5.88 1.09 4.61
C GLU A 59 6.62 -0.21 4.24
N ILE A 60 5.86 -1.26 3.94
CA ILE A 60 6.41 -2.55 3.50
C ILE A 60 7.13 -2.39 2.16
N GLU A 61 6.51 -1.67 1.22
CA GLU A 61 7.10 -1.37 -0.09
C GLU A 61 8.40 -0.60 0.03
N ALA A 62 8.44 0.44 0.87
CA ALA A 62 9.64 1.23 1.10
C ALA A 62 10.78 0.38 1.67
N VAL A 63 10.49 -0.54 2.60
CA VAL A 63 11.49 -1.46 3.14
C VAL A 63 12.00 -2.42 2.07
N MET A 64 11.13 -2.97 1.22
CA MET A 64 11.53 -3.85 0.13
C MET A 64 12.41 -3.16 -0.90
N VAL A 65 12.02 -1.96 -1.35
CA VAL A 65 12.79 -1.16 -2.33
C VAL A 65 14.14 -0.70 -1.77
N ALA A 66 14.29 -0.61 -0.45
CA ALA A 66 15.59 -0.35 0.17
C ALA A 66 16.59 -1.53 0.06
N HIS A 67 16.17 -2.70 -0.44
CA HIS A 67 17.09 -3.78 -0.77
C HIS A 67 17.78 -3.49 -2.11
N PRO A 68 19.12 -3.53 -2.22
CA PRO A 68 19.85 -3.08 -3.42
C PRO A 68 19.50 -3.77 -4.74
N ALA A 69 18.93 -4.97 -4.67
CA ALA A 69 18.53 -5.76 -5.83
C ALA A 69 17.07 -5.55 -6.28
N VAL A 70 16.27 -4.79 -5.54
CA VAL A 70 14.85 -4.58 -5.83
C VAL A 70 14.69 -3.27 -6.59
N ASP A 71 14.11 -3.35 -7.80
CA ASP A 71 13.85 -2.16 -8.62
C ASP A 71 12.50 -1.53 -8.24
N GLU A 72 11.45 -2.36 -8.12
CA GLU A 72 10.11 -1.95 -7.71
C GLU A 72 9.44 -3.04 -6.87
N ALA A 73 8.66 -2.63 -5.87
CA ALA A 73 7.87 -3.54 -5.05
C ALA A 73 6.44 -3.01 -4.84
N VAL A 74 5.48 -3.93 -4.80
CA VAL A 74 4.07 -3.66 -4.53
C VAL A 74 3.58 -4.66 -3.51
N ALA A 75 3.09 -4.19 -2.37
CA ALA A 75 2.40 -5.03 -1.40
C ALA A 75 0.89 -5.02 -1.69
N LEU A 76 0.26 -6.19 -1.67
CA LEU A 76 -1.16 -6.37 -1.93
C LEU A 76 -1.81 -6.99 -0.71
N ALA A 77 -2.96 -6.45 -0.35
CA ALA A 77 -3.83 -7.05 0.65
C ALA A 77 -4.69 -8.11 -0.03
N ILE A 78 -4.50 -9.37 0.37
CA ILE A 78 -5.29 -10.50 -0.12
C ILE A 78 -6.32 -10.82 0.98
N PRO A 79 -7.63 -10.74 0.69
CA PRO A 79 -8.66 -11.00 1.69
C PRO A 79 -8.51 -12.37 2.34
N ASP A 80 -8.68 -12.41 3.66
CA ASP A 80 -8.63 -13.63 4.46
C ASP A 80 -9.72 -13.55 5.56
N GLU A 81 -10.54 -14.59 5.70
CA GLU A 81 -11.68 -14.57 6.62
C GLU A 81 -11.28 -14.56 8.10
N ALA A 82 -10.16 -15.20 8.45
CA ALA A 82 -9.75 -15.36 9.84
C ALA A 82 -8.97 -14.15 10.36
N ILE A 83 -8.14 -13.56 9.49
CA ILE A 83 -7.21 -12.49 9.89
C ILE A 83 -7.44 -11.16 9.16
N GLY A 84 -8.50 -11.06 8.36
CA GLY A 84 -8.86 -9.88 7.57
C GLY A 84 -8.14 -9.83 6.24
N ASN A 85 -6.80 -9.78 6.26
CA ASN A 85 -5.98 -9.82 5.05
C ASN A 85 -4.65 -10.54 5.30
N THR A 86 -4.16 -11.28 4.31
CA THR A 86 -2.74 -11.63 4.15
C THR A 86 -2.06 -10.60 3.24
N ILE A 87 -0.73 -10.55 3.27
CA ILE A 87 0.08 -9.64 2.50
C ILE A 87 0.90 -10.43 1.47
N ARG A 88 0.62 -10.21 0.19
CA ARG A 88 1.49 -10.69 -0.91
C ARG A 88 2.30 -9.53 -1.46
N ALA A 89 3.60 -9.70 -1.62
CA ALA A 89 4.45 -8.77 -2.34
C ALA A 89 4.71 -9.24 -3.77
N ILE A 90 4.61 -8.34 -4.74
CA ILE A 90 5.05 -8.53 -6.12
C ILE A 90 6.23 -7.60 -6.37
N VAL A 91 7.33 -8.16 -6.84
CA VAL A 91 8.64 -7.50 -6.84
C VAL A 91 9.31 -7.68 -8.20
N THR A 92 9.94 -6.63 -8.68
CA THR A 92 10.89 -6.69 -9.81
C THR A 92 12.30 -6.58 -9.24
N ILE A 93 13.22 -7.33 -9.83
CA ILE A 93 14.63 -7.32 -9.42
C ILE A 93 15.51 -7.01 -10.61
N SER A 94 16.68 -6.46 -10.33
CA SER A 94 17.64 -6.19 -11.39
C SER A 94 18.06 -7.50 -12.06
N ASN A 95 18.09 -7.54 -13.40
CA ASN A 95 18.29 -8.76 -14.22
C ASN A 95 19.54 -9.61 -13.89
N SER A 96 20.52 -9.07 -13.17
CA SER A 96 21.73 -9.77 -12.74
C SER A 96 21.66 -10.30 -11.28
N SER A 97 20.54 -10.12 -10.59
CA SER A 97 20.37 -10.51 -9.20
C SER A 97 19.81 -11.92 -9.06
N SER A 98 20.33 -12.67 -8.08
CA SER A 98 19.80 -13.98 -7.67
C SER A 98 19.00 -13.92 -6.37
N LEU A 99 18.37 -12.78 -6.08
CA LEU A 99 17.63 -12.55 -4.83
C LEU A 99 16.48 -13.56 -4.67
N THR A 100 16.44 -14.23 -3.52
CA THR A 100 15.38 -15.18 -3.18
C THR A 100 14.27 -14.55 -2.33
N SER A 101 13.09 -15.18 -2.32
CA SER A 101 11.96 -14.75 -1.48
C SER A 101 12.29 -14.82 0.01
N THR A 102 13.06 -15.82 0.43
CA THR A 102 13.51 -15.98 1.83
C THR A 102 14.42 -14.84 2.27
N GLU A 103 15.38 -14.45 1.42
CA GLU A 103 16.28 -13.33 1.70
C GLU A 103 15.52 -12.01 1.79
N LEU A 104 14.60 -11.75 0.88
CA LEU A 104 13.82 -10.51 0.92
C LEU A 104 12.89 -10.46 2.14
N LYS A 105 12.27 -11.58 2.52
CA LYS A 105 11.48 -11.68 3.76
C LYS A 105 12.35 -11.45 5.00
N ARG A 106 13.57 -11.98 5.04
CA ARG A 106 14.52 -11.72 6.14
C ARG A 106 14.88 -10.24 6.23
N HIS A 107 15.20 -9.61 5.11
CA HIS A 107 15.45 -8.15 5.06
C HIS A 107 14.26 -7.32 5.57
N CYS A 108 13.03 -7.75 5.27
CA CYS A 108 11.83 -7.13 5.83
C CYS A 108 11.74 -7.33 7.34
N ALA A 109 11.97 -8.56 7.83
CA ALA A 109 11.89 -8.91 9.25
C ALA A 109 12.93 -8.20 10.13
N GLU A 110 14.04 -7.74 9.55
CA GLU A 110 15.04 -6.93 10.27
C GLU A 110 14.57 -5.51 10.57
N LYS A 111 13.55 -5.01 9.86
CA LYS A 111 13.07 -3.60 9.93
C LYS A 111 11.61 -3.46 10.30
N LEU A 112 10.81 -4.50 10.05
CA LEU A 112 9.37 -4.50 10.23
C LEU A 112 8.95 -5.45 11.34
N LEU A 113 7.77 -5.20 11.91
CA LEU A 113 7.15 -6.12 12.85
C LEU A 113 6.68 -7.40 12.13
N PRO A 114 6.63 -8.57 12.82
CA PRO A 114 6.33 -9.85 12.18
C PRO A 114 5.02 -9.88 11.37
N TYR A 115 3.98 -9.17 11.80
CA TYR A 115 2.68 -9.12 11.12
C TYR A 115 2.67 -8.25 9.84
N MET A 116 3.75 -7.53 9.56
CA MET A 116 3.93 -6.72 8.35
C MET A 116 4.79 -7.43 7.29
N VAL A 117 5.50 -8.49 7.66
CA VAL A 117 6.37 -9.23 6.74
C VAL A 117 5.49 -10.03 5.77
N PRO A 118 5.62 -9.84 4.44
CA PRO A 118 4.75 -10.51 3.49
C PRO A 118 4.86 -12.04 3.55
N GLU A 119 3.71 -12.71 3.54
CA GLU A 119 3.62 -14.17 3.57
C GLU A 119 4.05 -14.79 2.24
N GLN A 120 3.86 -14.07 1.14
CA GLN A 120 4.23 -14.50 -0.20
C GLN A 120 4.96 -13.39 -0.92
N VAL A 121 6.01 -13.76 -1.65
CA VAL A 121 6.79 -12.87 -2.52
C VAL A 121 6.82 -13.51 -3.89
N GLU A 122 6.35 -12.76 -4.88
CA GLU A 122 6.30 -13.14 -6.28
C GLU A 122 7.24 -12.22 -7.07
N PHE A 123 8.14 -12.80 -7.86
CA PHE A 123 9.02 -12.05 -8.74
C PHE A 123 8.41 -11.96 -10.14
N ARG A 124 8.46 -10.77 -10.74
CA ARG A 124 8.04 -10.52 -12.12
C ARG A 124 9.08 -9.71 -12.86
N ASP A 125 9.12 -9.87 -14.18
CA ASP A 125 9.99 -9.06 -15.06
C ASP A 125 9.50 -7.61 -15.13
N THR A 126 8.18 -7.40 -15.12
CA THR A 126 7.57 -6.06 -15.18
C THR A 126 6.28 -5.98 -14.36
N LEU A 127 5.95 -4.76 -13.94
CA LEU A 127 4.67 -4.45 -13.31
C LEU A 127 3.73 -3.75 -14.29
N PRO A 128 2.45 -4.13 -14.34
CA PRO A 128 1.47 -3.48 -15.21
C PRO A 128 1.31 -2.02 -14.80
N ARG A 129 1.08 -1.15 -15.79
CA ARG A 129 0.84 0.28 -15.58
C ARG A 129 -0.56 0.68 -16.06
N THR A 130 -1.12 1.68 -15.42
CA THR A 130 -2.33 2.42 -15.85
C THR A 130 -1.99 3.30 -17.05
N GLY A 131 -3.01 3.87 -17.72
CA GLY A 131 -2.81 4.82 -18.83
C GLY A 131 -1.97 6.07 -18.47
N ASN A 132 -1.84 6.39 -17.18
CA ASN A 132 -1.03 7.50 -16.67
C ASN A 132 0.35 7.05 -16.17
N GLY A 133 0.81 5.84 -16.51
CA GLY A 133 2.14 5.33 -16.18
C GLY A 133 2.34 4.87 -14.73
N LYS A 134 1.32 5.01 -13.85
CA LYS A 134 1.38 4.47 -12.47
C LYS A 134 1.19 2.97 -12.46
N ILE A 135 1.73 2.26 -11.48
CA ILE A 135 1.48 0.82 -11.27
C ILE A 135 -0.03 0.55 -11.14
N ASP A 136 -0.53 -0.40 -11.92
CA ASP A 136 -1.93 -0.84 -11.86
C ASP A 136 -2.12 -1.94 -10.81
N ARG A 137 -2.26 -1.51 -9.55
CA ARG A 137 -2.48 -2.40 -8.40
C ARG A 137 -3.78 -3.18 -8.50
N GLN A 138 -4.82 -2.61 -9.13
CA GLN A 138 -6.12 -3.26 -9.29
C GLN A 138 -6.02 -4.42 -10.27
N ARG A 139 -5.27 -4.26 -11.36
CA ARG A 139 -4.95 -5.36 -12.27
C ARG A 139 -4.16 -6.45 -11.55
N LEU A 140 -3.11 -6.11 -10.82
CA LEU A 140 -2.31 -7.08 -10.05
C LEU A 140 -3.18 -7.85 -9.04
N LEU A 141 -4.08 -7.17 -8.34
CA LEU A 141 -4.97 -7.79 -7.36
C LEU A 141 -5.94 -8.79 -8.04
N ARG A 142 -6.55 -8.42 -9.18
CA ARG A 142 -7.43 -9.32 -9.95
C ARG A 142 -6.69 -10.57 -10.45
N GLU A 143 -5.48 -10.40 -10.96
CA GLU A 143 -4.60 -11.49 -11.40
C GLU A 143 -4.18 -12.42 -10.25
N THR A 144 -4.18 -11.90 -9.01
CA THR A 144 -3.79 -12.66 -7.82
C THR A 144 -4.95 -13.43 -7.20
N ILE A 145 -6.15 -12.83 -7.16
CA ILE A 145 -7.34 -13.41 -6.52
C ILE A 145 -8.02 -14.44 -7.44
N THR A 146 -7.89 -14.29 -8.75
CA THR A 146 -8.42 -15.25 -9.72
C THR A 146 -7.36 -16.32 -9.97
N PRO A 147 -7.60 -17.62 -9.69
CA PRO A 147 -6.67 -18.64 -10.12
C PRO A 147 -6.59 -18.62 -11.65
N ALA A 148 -5.39 -18.84 -12.21
CA ALA A 148 -5.28 -19.15 -13.62
C ALA A 148 -6.20 -20.35 -13.91
N ALA A 149 -7.12 -20.16 -14.86
CA ALA A 149 -8.06 -21.18 -15.31
C ALA A 149 -7.34 -22.38 -15.92
#